data_AF-A0A966QEM4-F1
#
_entry.id   AF-A0A966QEM4-F1
#
_cell.length_a   1.000
_cell.length_b   1.000
_cell.length_c   1.000
_cell.angle_alpha   90.00
_cell.angle_beta   90.00
_cell.angle_gamma   90.00
#
_symmetry.space_group_name_H-M   'P 1'
#
loop_
_entity.id
_entity.type
_entity.pdbx_description
1 polymer ?
#
loop_
_entity_poly.entity_id
_entity_poly.type
_entity_poly.pdbx_seq_one_letter_code
_entity_poly.pdbx_strand_id
1 'polypeptide(L)'
;MAVRKSAWQEVASEICHQAGIHEDIDLALHLQNHNFKVDFSPSLVVCVSSRRFQTDFSSFKNYIIALPNTYQIHGKYRYLPIYALVALGLISFLPMRAVNRLFNPDSYTAQRIDPTSNIL
;
A
#
# COMPACT_ATOMS: atom_id res chain seq x y z
N MET A 1 0.66 -5.65 -7.36
CA MET A 1 2.00 -5.32 -7.86
C MET A 1 2.44 -6.39 -8.83
N ALA A 2 3.23 -6.04 -9.85
CA ALA A 2 3.87 -7.01 -10.74
C ALA A 2 5.36 -6.68 -10.83
N VAL A 3 6.22 -7.69 -10.77
CA VAL A 3 7.69 -7.55 -10.81
C VAL A 3 8.24 -8.53 -11.84
N ARG A 4 9.23 -8.09 -12.63
CA ARG A 4 9.92 -8.98 -13.58
C ARG A 4 10.74 -10.02 -12.81
N LYS A 5 10.75 -11.27 -13.29
CA LYS A 5 11.53 -12.35 -12.67
C LYS A 5 13.00 -11.96 -12.47
N SER A 6 13.63 -11.35 -13.47
CA SER A 6 15.02 -10.90 -13.37
C SER A 6 15.22 -9.89 -12.24
N ALA A 7 14.39 -8.85 -12.17
CA ALA A 7 14.47 -7.85 -11.10
C ALA A 7 14.22 -8.46 -9.71
N TRP A 8 13.27 -9.41 -9.59
CA TRP A 8 13.05 -10.13 -8.33
C TRP A 8 14.28 -10.93 -7.90
N GLN A 9 14.94 -11.64 -8.82
CA GLN A 9 16.12 -12.44 -8.51
C GLN A 9 17.30 -11.59 -7.99
N GLU A 10 17.43 -10.34 -8.44
CA GLU A 10 18.47 -9.42 -7.95
C GLU A 10 18.23 -8.98 -6.50
N VAL A 11 16.96 -8.77 -6.10
CA VAL A 11 16.64 -8.16 -4.79
C VAL A 11 16.14 -9.14 -3.74
N ALA A 12 15.76 -10.36 -4.11
CA ALA A 12 15.07 -11.30 -3.23
C ALA A 12 15.84 -11.63 -1.94
N SER A 13 17.17 -11.69 -2.01
CA SER A 13 18.02 -11.98 -0.85
C SER A 13 18.23 -10.78 0.09
N GLU A 14 17.81 -9.59 -0.33
CA GLU A 14 18.02 -8.35 0.44
C GLU A 14 16.77 -7.88 1.20
N ILE A 15 15.60 -8.42 0.84
CA ILE A 15 14.29 -8.04 1.42
C ILE A 15 14.32 -8.11 2.94
N CYS A 16 13.76 -7.09 3.59
CA CYS A 16 13.69 -7.04 5.04
C CYS A 16 12.58 -7.95 5.58
N HIS A 17 12.90 -8.79 6.57
CA HIS A 17 11.94 -9.69 7.24
C HIS A 17 11.42 -9.14 8.58
N GLN A 18 11.68 -7.87 8.89
CA GLN A 18 11.30 -7.28 10.16
C GLN A 18 9.78 -7.01 10.23
N ALA A 19 9.18 -7.26 11.39
CA ALA A 19 7.79 -6.89 11.62
C ALA A 19 7.60 -5.37 11.73
N GLY A 20 6.43 -4.87 11.32
CA GLY A 20 6.10 -3.45 11.44
C GLY A 20 6.67 -2.57 10.34
N ILE A 21 6.87 -3.14 9.14
CA ILE A 21 7.23 -2.45 7.90
C ILE A 21 6.18 -2.73 6.81
N HIS A 22 6.22 -1.97 5.73
CA HIS A 22 5.43 -2.21 4.53
C HIS A 22 6.28 -2.98 3.50
N GLU A 23 5.95 -4.26 3.26
CA GLU A 23 6.65 -5.15 2.33
C GLU A 23 6.76 -4.58 0.91
N ASP A 24 5.68 -3.95 0.42
CA ASP A 24 5.64 -3.37 -0.92
C ASP A 24 6.54 -2.13 -1.06
N ILE A 25 6.66 -1.34 0.01
CA ILE A 25 7.58 -0.20 0.08
C ILE A 25 9.02 -0.68 0.21
N ASP A 26 9.27 -1.68 1.07
CA ASP A 26 10.58 -2.32 1.24
C ASP A 26 11.12 -2.84 -0.10
N LEU A 27 10.29 -3.60 -0.82
CA LEU A 27 10.61 -4.11 -2.15
C LEU A 27 10.87 -2.97 -3.15
N ALA A 28 10.07 -1.90 -3.13
CA ALA A 28 10.28 -0.76 -4.00
C ALA A 28 11.62 -0.04 -3.72
N LEU A 29 12.04 0.05 -2.47
CA LEU A 29 13.32 0.64 -2.07
C LEU A 29 14.51 -0.21 -2.54
N HIS A 30 14.46 -1.53 -2.36
CA HIS A 30 15.50 -2.43 -2.89
C HIS A 30 15.58 -2.35 -4.42
N LEU A 31 14.45 -2.33 -5.11
CA LEU A 31 14.43 -2.16 -6.57
C LEU A 31 15.09 -0.84 -7.00
N GLN A 32 14.81 0.27 -6.31
CA GLN A 32 15.45 1.56 -6.59
C GLN A 32 16.96 1.54 -6.32
N ASN A 33 17.41 0.88 -5.26
CA ASN A 33 18.84 0.72 -4.94
C ASN A 33 19.60 -0.05 -6.04
N HIS A 34 18.91 -0.95 -6.74
CA HIS A 34 19.42 -1.69 -7.91
C HIS A 34 19.16 -0.97 -9.25
N ASN A 35 18.81 0.32 -9.22
CA ASN A 35 18.51 1.15 -10.40
C ASN A 35 17.31 0.68 -11.24
N PHE A 36 16.43 -0.16 -10.67
CA PHE A 36 15.15 -0.47 -11.31
C PHE A 36 14.15 0.66 -11.09
N LYS A 37 13.32 0.89 -12.11
CA LYS A 37 12.24 1.88 -12.05
C LYS A 37 10.94 1.22 -11.57
N VAL A 38 10.31 1.83 -10.58
CA VAL A 38 8.95 1.47 -10.12
C VAL A 38 7.97 2.45 -10.77
N ASP A 39 7.14 1.95 -11.67
CA ASP A 39 6.15 2.76 -12.40
C ASP A 39 4.72 2.37 -12.02
N PHE A 40 3.83 3.37 -12.06
CA PHE A 40 2.39 3.17 -11.94
C PHE A 40 1.78 2.97 -13.34
N SER A 41 0.93 1.94 -13.48
CA SER A 41 0.21 1.67 -14.72
C SER A 41 -1.25 2.14 -14.59
N PRO A 42 -1.67 3.21 -15.30
CA PRO A 42 -3.04 3.73 -15.20
C PRO A 42 -4.12 2.75 -15.70
N SER A 43 -3.75 1.80 -16.55
CA SER A 43 -4.66 0.77 -17.05
C SER A 43 -4.89 -0.38 -16.06
N LEU A 44 -4.05 -0.50 -15.02
CA LEU A 44 -4.19 -1.54 -14.00
C LEU A 44 -5.19 -1.10 -12.91
N VAL A 45 -6.48 -1.13 -13.26
CA VAL A 45 -7.58 -0.76 -12.37
C VAL A 45 -8.05 -1.99 -11.59
N VAL A 46 -8.13 -1.86 -10.26
CA VAL A 46 -8.66 -2.90 -9.37
C VAL A 46 -9.64 -2.31 -8.37
N CYS A 47 -10.68 -3.05 -8.02
CA CYS A 47 -11.57 -2.68 -6.93
C CYS A 47 -10.85 -2.88 -5.59
N VAL A 48 -10.92 -1.88 -4.72
CA VAL A 48 -10.38 -1.94 -3.36
C VAL A 48 -11.47 -1.77 -2.33
N SER A 49 -11.27 -2.42 -1.19
CA SER A 49 -12.12 -2.29 -0.01
C SER A 49 -11.45 -1.36 1.00
N SER A 50 -12.23 -0.54 1.70
CA SER A 50 -11.76 0.33 2.79
C SER A 50 -11.54 -0.41 4.13
N ARG A 51 -11.08 -1.67 4.08
CA ARG A 51 -10.90 -2.58 5.24
C ARG A 51 -10.09 -1.98 6.38
N ARG A 52 -9.08 -1.14 6.09
CA ARG A 52 -8.21 -0.54 7.12
C ARG A 52 -8.94 0.47 8.01
N PHE A 53 -10.00 1.11 7.54
CA PHE A 53 -10.83 1.99 8.38
C PHE A 53 -11.88 1.21 9.20
N GLN A 54 -12.06 -0.08 8.92
CA GLN A 54 -12.96 -0.96 9.66
C GLN A 54 -12.30 -1.55 10.92
N THR A 55 -10.96 -1.62 10.97
CA THR A 55 -10.20 -2.08 12.14
C THR A 55 -10.28 -1.11 13.31
N ASP A 56 -9.80 -1.54 14.49
CA ASP A 56 -9.61 -0.64 15.62
C ASP A 56 -8.47 0.38 15.35
N PHE A 57 -8.47 1.46 16.13
CA PHE A 57 -7.52 2.55 15.97
C PHE A 57 -6.07 2.12 16.25
N SER A 58 -5.84 1.19 17.18
CA SER A 58 -4.48 0.71 17.51
C SER A 58 -3.89 -0.04 16.32
N SER A 59 -4.66 -0.95 15.72
CA SER A 59 -4.29 -1.66 14.50
C SER A 59 -4.03 -0.71 13.32
N PHE A 60 -4.88 0.30 13.13
CA PHE A 60 -4.68 1.31 12.08
C PHE A 60 -3.42 2.16 12.31
N LYS A 61 -3.18 2.58 13.55
CA LYS A 61 -1.99 3.32 13.95
C LYS A 61 -0.72 2.49 13.68
N ASN A 62 -0.70 1.23 14.08
CA ASN A 62 0.44 0.34 13.82
C ASN A 62 0.68 0.15 12.31
N TYR A 63 -0.40 0.04 11.53
CA TYR A 63 -0.31 -0.02 10.08
C TYR A 63 0.33 1.24 9.50
N ILE A 64 -0.13 2.44 9.86
CA ILE A 64 0.38 3.67 9.24
C ILE A 64 1.78 4.06 9.71
N ILE A 65 2.17 3.69 10.94
CA ILE A 65 3.54 3.88 11.46
C ILE A 65 4.54 2.94 10.77
N ALA A 66 4.08 1.86 10.14
CA ALA A 66 4.98 0.98 9.38
C ALA A 66 5.67 1.73 8.22
N LEU A 67 5.04 2.79 7.68
CA LEU A 67 5.63 3.64 6.65
C LEU A 67 6.96 4.29 7.07
N PRO A 68 7.02 5.15 8.10
CA PRO A 68 8.29 5.71 8.54
C PRO A 68 9.28 4.65 9.01
N ASN A 69 8.83 3.56 9.64
CA ASN A 69 9.73 2.47 10.06
C ASN A 69 10.45 1.84 8.85
N THR A 70 9.74 1.62 7.74
CA THR A 70 10.31 1.09 6.51
C THR A 70 11.41 2.00 5.99
N TYR A 71 11.14 3.31 5.89
CA TYR A 71 12.12 4.28 5.41
C TYR A 71 13.34 4.45 6.33
N GLN A 72 13.16 4.26 7.65
CA GLN A 72 14.27 4.34 8.60
C GLN A 72 15.29 3.21 8.42
N ILE A 73 14.84 2.00 8.12
CA ILE A 73 15.71 0.83 7.92
C ILE A 73 16.63 1.02 6.71
N HIS A 74 16.14 1.67 5.66
CA HIS A 74 16.88 1.86 4.40
C HIS A 74 17.82 3.07 4.41
N GLY A 75 17.62 4.01 5.33
CA GLY A 75 18.39 5.25 5.42
C GLY A 75 18.22 6.17 4.21
N LYS A 76 18.61 7.45 4.34
CA LYS A 76 18.67 8.46 3.27
C LYS A 76 17.32 9.03 2.74
N TYR A 77 16.37 9.33 3.61
CA TYR A 77 15.13 10.03 3.22
C TYR A 77 14.83 11.25 4.09
N ARG A 78 14.12 12.23 3.51
CA ARG A 78 13.57 13.35 4.28
C ARG A 78 12.36 12.84 5.06
N TYR A 79 12.51 12.71 6.38
CA TYR A 79 11.47 12.12 7.22
C TYR A 79 10.26 13.03 7.46
N LEU A 80 10.43 14.35 7.39
CA LEU A 80 9.35 15.31 7.63
C LEU A 80 8.09 15.07 6.77
N PRO A 81 8.16 14.94 5.43
CA PRO A 81 6.98 14.63 4.63
C PRO A 81 6.37 13.26 4.96
N ILE A 82 7.19 12.26 5.34
CA ILE A 82 6.69 10.94 5.71
C ILE A 82 5.84 11.03 6.98
N TYR A 83 6.33 11.73 8.01
CA TYR A 83 5.56 11.95 9.24
C TYR A 83 4.33 12.83 9.02
N ALA A 84 4.37 13.77 8.07
CA ALA A 84 3.19 14.53 7.67
C ALA A 84 2.09 13.63 7.07
N LEU A 85 2.46 12.65 6.24
CA LEU A 85 1.51 11.65 5.72
C LEU A 85 0.91 10.78 6.83
N VAL A 86 1.73 10.37 7.80
CA VAL A 86 1.26 9.62 8.98
C VAL A 86 0.25 10.46 9.77
N ALA A 87 0.58 11.72 10.07
CA ALA A 87 -0.33 12.62 10.77
C ALA A 87 -1.64 12.82 10.01
N LEU A 88 -1.58 13.05 8.70
CA LEU A 88 -2.76 13.17 7.83
C LEU A 88 -3.64 11.92 7.87
N GLY A 89 -3.04 10.73 7.81
CA GLY A 89 -3.80 9.48 7.87
C GLY A 89 -4.39 9.19 9.24
N LEU A 90 -3.71 9.55 10.34
CA LEU A 90 -4.27 9.45 11.69
C LEU A 90 -5.46 10.41 11.88
N ILE A 91 -5.35 11.65 11.40
CA ILE A 91 -6.43 12.65 11.42
C ILE A 91 -7.62 12.16 10.58
N SER A 92 -7.36 11.54 9.43
CA SER A 92 -8.42 11.05 8.53
C SER A 92 -9.13 9.78 9.01
N PHE A 93 -8.61 9.08 10.04
CA PHE A 93 -9.19 7.82 10.51
C PHE A 93 -10.66 7.94 10.91
N LEU A 94 -11.00 8.92 11.75
CA LEU A 94 -12.37 9.12 12.25
C LEU A 94 -13.36 9.47 11.12
N PRO A 95 -13.12 10.48 10.26
CA PRO A 95 -14.04 10.79 9.18
C PRO A 95 -14.17 9.61 8.19
N MET A 96 -13.08 8.93 7.86
CA MET A 96 -13.15 7.77 6.95
C MET A 96 -13.88 6.58 7.57
N ARG A 97 -13.76 6.36 8.88
CA ARG A 97 -14.54 5.34 9.59
C ARG A 97 -16.03 5.67 9.62
N ALA A 98 -16.39 6.94 9.76
CA ALA A 98 -17.78 7.39 9.66
C ALA A 98 -18.34 7.13 8.26
N VAL A 99 -17.61 7.55 7.21
CA VAL A 99 -17.98 7.28 5.80
C VAL A 99 -18.15 5.78 5.55
N ASN A 100 -17.23 4.95 6.02
CA ASN A 100 -17.30 3.49 5.86
C ASN A 100 -18.53 2.87 6.51
N ARG A 101 -18.99 3.39 7.67
CA ARG A 101 -20.19 2.90 8.34
C ARG A 101 -21.48 3.30 7.62
N LEU A 102 -21.46 4.45 6.95
CA LEU A 102 -22.59 4.96 6.17
C LEU A 102 -22.65 4.31 4.78
N PHE A 103 -21.55 3.72 4.31
CA PHE A 103 -21.45 3.08 3.00
C PHE A 103 -22.05 1.67 3.03
N ASN A 104 -23.12 1.44 2.26
CA ASN A 104 -23.69 0.11 2.02
C ASN A 104 -23.03 -0.54 0.79
N PRO A 105 -22.28 -1.64 0.95
CA PRO A 105 -21.56 -2.29 -0.14
C PRO A 105 -22.47 -3.00 -1.16
N ASP A 106 -23.73 -3.25 -0.80
CA ASP A 106 -24.70 -3.97 -1.64
C ASP A 106 -25.08 -3.21 -2.93
N SER A 107 -24.71 -1.94 -3.04
CA SER A 107 -24.91 -1.14 -4.24
C SER A 107 -23.89 -1.42 -5.36
N TYR A 108 -22.78 -2.14 -5.08
CA TYR A 108 -21.71 -2.40 -6.04
C TYR A 108 -21.51 -3.89 -6.40
N THR A 109 -22.20 -4.80 -5.71
CA THR A 109 -22.13 -6.26 -5.96
C THR A 109 -22.69 -6.68 -7.32
N ALA A 110 -23.36 -5.78 -8.07
CA ALA A 110 -23.93 -6.07 -9.38
C ALA A 110 -22.95 -5.97 -10.56
N GLN A 111 -21.72 -5.48 -10.37
CA GLN A 111 -20.75 -5.32 -11.45
C GLN A 111 -19.51 -6.19 -11.19
N ARG A 112 -19.72 -7.50 -11.15
CA ARG A 112 -18.64 -8.46 -11.39
C ARG A 112 -18.15 -8.20 -12.81
N ILE A 113 -17.06 -7.45 -12.97
CA ILE A 113 -16.38 -7.32 -14.26
C ILE A 113 -15.94 -8.74 -14.62
N ASP A 114 -16.69 -9.37 -15.52
CA ASP A 114 -16.30 -10.65 -16.10
C ASP A 114 -15.03 -10.39 -16.91
N PRO A 115 -13.87 -10.92 -16.50
CA PRO A 115 -12.61 -10.68 -17.20
C PRO A 115 -12.62 -11.20 -18.65
N THR A 116 -13.62 -12.03 -19.02
CA THR A 116 -13.76 -12.59 -20.36
C THR A 116 -14.63 -11.75 -21.30
N SER A 117 -15.31 -10.71 -20.80
CA SER A 117 -16.25 -9.91 -21.60
C SER A 117 -15.61 -9.01 -22.67
N ASN A 118 -14.28 -8.85 -22.67
CA ASN A 118 -13.53 -8.06 -23.66
C ASN A 118 -12.59 -8.92 -24.54
N ILE A 119 -12.83 -10.23 -24.63
CA ILE A 119 -12.12 -11.13 -25.56
C ILE A 119 -13.11 -11.57 -26.65
N LEU A 120 -13.52 -10.63 -27.51
CA LEU A 120 -14.13 -10.89 -28.83
C LEU A 120 -13.66 -9.81 -29.81
#